data_AF-A0A955E004-F1
#
_entry.id   AF-A0A955E004-F1
#
_cell.length_a   1.000
_cell.length_b   1.000
_cell.length_c   1.000
_cell.angle_alpha   90.00
_cell.angle_beta   90.00
_cell.angle_gamma   90.00
#
_symmetry.space_group_name_H-M   'P 1'
#
loop_
_entity.id
_entity.type
_entity.pdbx_description
1 polymer ?
#
loop_
_entity_poly.entity_id
_entity_poly.type
_entity_poly.pdbx_seq_one_letter_code
_entity_poly.pdbx_strand_id
1 'polypeptide(L)' 'MSKEKVFIVDENDRVLKEKWRNELTDTDRWRIIAIWVENSLGEILLQQRSLSKDLNPGLWTPGVVGTVAVPDSYEETA' A
#
# COMPACT_ATOMS: atom_id res chain seq x y z
N MET A 1 13.29 5.48 0.64
CA MET A 1 12.00 5.63 1.37
C MET A 1 11.38 7.02 1.20
N SER A 2 10.10 7.03 0.85
CA SER A 2 9.25 8.21 0.61
C SER A 2 9.03 9.05 1.88
N LYS A 3 8.92 10.38 1.73
CA LYS A 3 8.59 11.33 2.81
C LYS A 3 7.07 11.53 2.91
N GLU A 4 6.34 10.46 3.16
CA GLU A 4 4.89 10.51 3.38
C GLU A 4 4.56 10.05 4.80
N LYS A 5 3.49 10.59 5.38
CA LYS A 5 2.92 10.09 6.63
C LYS A 5 1.88 9.03 6.34
N VAL A 6 1.79 8.04 7.22
CA VAL A 6 0.80 6.95 7.14
C VAL A 6 0.05 6.82 8.46
N PHE A 7 -1.16 6.25 8.38
CA PHE A 7 -1.93 5.84 9.55
C PHE A 7 -1.37 4.53 10.11
N ILE A 8 -0.99 4.52 11.38
CA ILE A 8 -0.71 3.30 12.15
C ILE A 8 -2.02 2.80 12.74
N VAL A 9 -2.32 1.52 12.55
CA VAL A 9 -3.60 0.92 12.93
C VAL A 9 -3.45 -0.30 13.83
N ASP A 10 -4.51 -0.61 14.57
CA ASP A 10 -4.67 -1.91 15.24
C ASP A 10 -5.15 -2.99 14.24
N GLU A 11 -5.33 -4.23 14.70
CA GLU A 11 -5.82 -5.34 13.88
C GLU A 11 -7.27 -5.18 13.39
N ASN A 12 -8.01 -4.20 13.90
CA ASN A 12 -9.39 -3.90 13.52
C ASN A 12 -9.47 -2.63 12.65
N ASP A 13 -8.34 -2.21 12.08
CA ASP A 13 -8.20 -1.01 11.26
C ASP A 13 -8.55 0.30 11.99
N ARG A 14 -8.44 0.35 13.32
CA ARG A 14 -8.61 1.60 14.07
C ARG A 14 -7.30 2.38 14.06
N VAL A 15 -7.36 3.65 13.66
CA VAL A 15 -6.19 4.54 13.69
C VAL A 15 -5.75 4.78 15.12
N LEU A 16 -4.49 4.44 15.42
CA LEU A 16 -3.85 4.67 16.71
C LEU A 16 -3.06 5.98 16.70
N LYS A 17 -2.34 6.26 15.61
CA LYS A 17 -1.48 7.44 15.42
C LYS A 17 -1.03 7.58 13.97
N GLU A 18 -0.40 8.69 13.64
CA GLU A 18 0.34 8.90 12.40
C GLU A 18 1.83 8.62 12.60
N LYS A 19 2.52 8.18 11.55
CA LYS A 19 3.97 8.01 11.54
C LYS A 19 4.55 8.31 10.17
N TRP A 20 5.78 8.82 10.10
CA TRP A 20 6.46 8.93 8.81
C TRP A 20 6.81 7.53 8.28
N ARG A 21 6.61 7.31 6.98
CA ARG A 21 6.81 6.01 6.35
C ARG A 21 8.25 5.50 6.48
N ASN A 22 9.23 6.40 6.48
CA ASN A 22 10.64 6.07 6.66
C ASN A 22 11.03 5.78 8.13
N GLU A 23 10.12 5.94 9.08
CA GLU A 23 10.33 5.65 10.50
C GLU A 23 9.65 4.35 10.93
N LEU A 24 8.90 3.69 10.03
CA LEU A 24 8.18 2.45 10.31
C LEU A 24 9.10 1.36 10.86
N THR A 25 8.59 0.58 11.81
CA THR A 25 9.25 -0.58 12.39
C THR A 25 8.50 -1.86 12.03
N ASP A 26 9.14 -3.02 12.18
CA ASP A 26 8.56 -4.33 11.81
C ASP A 26 7.25 -4.68 12.54
N THR A 27 6.95 -4.00 13.64
CA THR A 27 5.71 -4.17 14.42
C THR A 27 4.59 -3.22 14.01
N ASP A 28 4.88 -2.21 13.19
CA ASP A 28 3.88 -1.25 12.74
C ASP A 28 2.97 -1.90 11.68
N ARG A 29 1.66 -1.65 11.81
CA ARG A 29 0.67 -1.96 10.79
C ARG A 29 0.17 -0.65 10.21
N TRP A 30 0.19 -0.53 8.89
CA TRP A 30 -0.33 0.64 8.20
C TRP A 30 -1.23 0.25 7.04
N ARG A 31 -2.04 1.21 6.60
CA ARG A 31 -3.06 1.01 5.57
C ARG A 31 -2.47 0.98 4.16
N ILE A 32 -2.91 0.03 3.36
CA ILE A 32 -2.64 -0.05 1.92
C ILE A 32 -3.94 -0.31 1.16
N ILE A 33 -3.94 0.03 -0.13
CA ILE A 33 -4.94 -0.44 -1.09
C ILE A 33 -4.30 -1.42 -2.05
N ALA A 34 -5.10 -2.35 -2.55
CA ALA A 34 -4.74 -3.24 -3.65
C ALA A 34 -5.93 -3.33 -4.61
N ILE A 35 -5.69 -3.06 -5.89
CA ILE A 35 -6.72 -3.06 -6.93
C ILE A 35 -6.45 -4.22 -7.88
N TRP A 36 -7.47 -5.06 -8.05
CA TRP A 36 -7.52 -6.07 -9.10
C TRP A 36 -8.20 -5.48 -10.31
N VAL A 37 -7.53 -5.53 -11.47
CA VAL A 37 -8.08 -5.03 -12.73
C VAL A 37 -8.30 -6.24 -13.63
N GLU A 38 -9.53 -6.42 -14.05
CA GLU A 38 -9.98 -7.49 -14.94
C GLU A 38 -10.43 -6.86 -16.27
N ASN A 39 -9.98 -7.41 -17.39
CA ASN A 39 -10.44 -6.96 -18.71
C ASN A 39 -11.75 -7.66 -19.10
N SER A 40 -12.34 -7.28 -20.24
CA SER A 40 -13.61 -7.87 -20.72
C SER A 40 -13.52 -9.36 -21.10
N LEU A 41 -12.33 -9.95 -21.11
CA LEU A 41 -12.10 -11.38 -21.38
C LEU A 41 -11.92 -12.20 -20.09
N GLY A 42 -11.97 -11.56 -18.93
CA GLY A 42 -11.74 -12.20 -17.64
C GLY A 42 -10.27 -12.38 -17.26
N GLU A 43 -9.36 -11.71 -17.96
CA GLU A 43 -7.93 -11.78 -17.66
C GLU A 43 -7.55 -10.72 -16.62
N ILE A 44 -6.68 -11.11 -15.69
CA ILE A 44 -6.26 -10.27 -14.58
C ILE A 44 -4.92 -9.61 -14.87
N LEU A 45 -4.87 -8.29 -14.72
CA LEU A 45 -3.62 -7.54 -14.75
C LEU A 45 -2.84 -7.77 -13.45
N LEU A 46 -1.64 -8.34 -13.59
CA LEU A 46 -0.65 -8.43 -12.51
C LEU A 46 0.49 -7.45 -12.76
N GLN A 47 1.00 -6.85 -11.69
CA GLN A 47 2.19 -6.01 -11.74
C GLN A 47 3.39 -6.79 -11.22
N GLN A 48 4.49 -6.82 -11.99
CA GLN A 48 5.80 -7.14 -11.43
C GLN A 48 6.43 -5.85 -10.87
N ARG A 49 6.83 -5.87 -9.61
CA ARG A 49 7.38 -4.70 -8.94
C ARG A 49 8.77 -4.37 -9.48
N SER A 50 9.05 -3.08 -9.67
CA SER A 50 10.40 -2.61 -9.98
C SER A 50 11.42 -3.13 -8.96
N LEU A 51 12.61 -3.48 -9.44
CA LEU A 51 13.73 -3.89 -8.60
C LEU A 51 14.23 -2.77 -7.68
N SER A 52 13.88 -1.51 -7.95
CA SER A 52 14.24 -0.35 -7.12
C SER A 52 13.30 -0.12 -5.93
N LYS A 53 12.29 -0.96 -5.72
CA LYS A 53 11.37 -0.80 -4.58
C LYS A 53 12.05 -1.22 -3.27
N ASP A 54 11.90 -0.38 -2.25
CA ASP A 54 12.40 -0.65 -0.89
C ASP A 54 11.81 -1.96 -0.30
N LEU A 55 10.53 -2.24 -0.60
CA LEU A 55 9.83 -3.44 -0.16
C LEU A 55 9.47 -4.34 -1.34
N ASN A 56 9.81 -5.63 -1.22
CA ASN A 56 9.46 -6.71 -2.14
C ASN A 56 9.79 -6.41 -3.62
N PRO A 57 11.05 -6.05 -3.95
CA PRO A 57 11.45 -5.80 -5.34
C PRO A 57 11.30 -7.07 -6.19
N GLY A 58 10.82 -6.93 -7.43
CA GLY A 58 10.72 -8.04 -8.39
C GLY A 58 9.57 -9.03 -8.18
N LEU A 59 8.82 -8.93 -7.07
CA LEU A 59 7.66 -9.79 -6.81
C LEU A 59 6.44 -9.37 -7.62
N TRP A 60 5.54 -10.33 -7.86
CA TRP A 60 4.24 -10.11 -8.50
C TRP A 60 3.18 -9.68 -7.49
N THR A 61 2.33 -8.74 -7.86
CA THR A 61 1.22 -8.20 -7.06
C THR A 61 -0.03 -8.00 -7.90
N PRO A 62 -1.19 -7.66 -7.30
CA PRO A 62 -2.32 -7.11 -8.05
C PRO A 62 -1.88 -5.90 -8.90
N GLY A 63 -2.70 -5.56 -9.90
CA GLY A 63 -2.37 -4.55 -10.91
C GLY A 63 -1.91 -3.21 -10.32
N VAL A 64 -2.48 -2.81 -9.18
CA VAL A 64 -2.05 -1.62 -8.43
C VAL A 64 -2.01 -1.92 -6.94
N VAL A 65 -0.96 -1.45 -6.25
CA VAL A 65 -0.86 -1.46 -4.79
C VAL A 65 -0.33 -0.10 -4.33
N GLY A 66 -1.05 0.55 -3.42
CA GLY A 66 -0.77 1.91 -2.93
C GLY A 66 -0.72 1.97 -1.41
N THR A 67 -0.01 2.95 -0.86
CA THR A 67 -0.03 3.26 0.58
C THR A 67 -1.05 4.34 0.81
N VAL A 68 -1.94 4.15 1.79
CA VAL A 68 -2.91 5.19 2.16
C VAL A 68 -2.18 6.21 3.04
N ALA A 69 -1.77 7.31 2.42
CA ALA A 69 -1.06 8.38 3.08
C ALA A 69 -2.04 9.30 3.82
N VAL A 70 -1.57 10.02 4.83
CA VAL A 70 -2.37 11.06 5.50
C VAL A 70 -2.47 12.27 4.56
N PRO A 71 -3.65 12.88 4.34
CA PRO A 71 -4.94 12.62 4.99
C PRO A 71 -5.91 11.72 4.20
N ASP A 72 -5.43 11.07 3.15
CA ASP A 72 -6.25 10.39 2.15
C ASP A 72 -7.05 9.21 2.73
N SER A 73 -8.24 9.02 2.17
CA SER A 73 -9.05 7.81 2.33
C SER A 73 -8.58 6.68 1.41
N TYR A 74 -9.17 5.48 1.58
CA TYR A 74 -8.91 4.37 0.68
C TYR A 74 -9.32 4.69 -0.76
N GLU A 75 -10.43 5.39 -0.94
CA GLU A 75 -10.99 5.79 -2.23
C GLU A 75 -10.16 6.87 -2.91
N GLU A 76 -9.64 7.85 -2.16
CA GLU A 76 -8.75 8.89 -2.72
C GLU A 76 -7.38 8.34 -3.10
N THR A 77 -6.94 7.27 -2.43
CA THR A 77 -5.67 6.59 -2.74
C THR A 77 -5.76 5.70 -3.99
N ALA A 78 -6.96 5.19 -4.30
CA ALA A 78 -7.21 4.25 -5.40
C ALA A 78 -7.13 4.93 -6.78
#